data_AF-A0A514XEA9-F1
#
_entry.id   AF-A0A514XEA9-F1
#
_cell.length_a   1.000
_cell.length_b   1.000
_cell.length_c   1.000
_cell.angle_alpha   90.00
_cell.angle_beta   90.00
_cell.angle_gamma   90.00
#
_symmetry.space_group_name_H-M   'P 1'
#
loop_
_entity.id
_entity.type
_entity.pdbx_description
1 polymer ?
#
loop_
_entity_poly.entity_id
_entity_poly.type
_entity_poly.pdbx_seq_one_letter_code
_entity_poly.pdbx_strand_id
1 'polypeptide(L)'
;MSSEITTYSDYRDFLQFKYKAAKEKKASFSLQHCANHLKVSKTFVKLVFDKKRNFTFPTLPLVWTLFKLTPTEQMQLTFLFCYTNAENEILRSHFRAVLSELETGKITPPLYATETEVND
;
A
#
# COMPACT_ATOMS: atom_id res chain seq x y z
N MET A 1 8.66 -12.13 -11.10
CA MET A 1 7.28 -12.09 -10.58
C MET A 1 6.80 -10.67 -10.69
N SER A 2 5.62 -10.44 -11.27
CA SER A 2 5.11 -9.09 -11.56
C SER A 2 4.98 -8.26 -10.27
N SER A 3 5.37 -6.98 -10.33
CA SER A 3 5.27 -6.00 -9.24
C SER A 3 3.87 -5.41 -9.09
N GLU A 4 2.92 -5.86 -9.90
CA GLU A 4 1.57 -5.36 -9.95
C GLU A 4 0.81 -5.77 -8.70
N ILE A 5 0.39 -4.77 -7.93
CA ILE A 5 -0.31 -4.90 -6.66
C ILE A 5 -1.64 -5.67 -6.76
N THR A 6 -2.26 -5.68 -7.94
CA THR A 6 -3.53 -6.38 -8.23
C THR A 6 -3.39 -7.91 -8.22
N THR A 7 -2.16 -8.41 -8.35
CA THR A 7 -1.86 -9.85 -8.26
C THR A 7 -1.90 -10.39 -6.83
N TYR A 8 -1.96 -9.50 -5.84
CA TYR A 8 -2.00 -9.88 -4.42
C TYR A 8 -3.45 -9.96 -3.93
N SER A 9 -3.78 -11.02 -3.18
CA SER A 9 -5.07 -11.16 -2.49
C SER A 9 -5.09 -10.53 -1.10
N ASP A 10 -3.91 -10.15 -0.58
CA ASP A 10 -3.72 -9.54 0.73
C ASP A 10 -2.70 -8.41 0.61
N TYR A 11 -3.07 -7.22 1.07
CA TYR A 11 -2.19 -6.05 0.98
C TYR A 11 -0.86 -6.25 1.72
N ARG A 12 -0.82 -7.11 2.75
CA ARG A 12 0.38 -7.37 3.57
C ARG A 12 1.45 -8.10 2.79
N ASP A 13 1.07 -8.92 1.80
CA ASP A 13 2.02 -9.56 0.90
C ASP A 13 2.71 -8.54 0.00
N PHE A 14 1.94 -7.60 -0.55
CA PHE A 14 2.48 -6.50 -1.33
C PHE A 14 3.45 -5.64 -0.50
N LEU A 15 3.09 -5.32 0.75
CA LEU A 15 4.00 -4.57 1.64
C LEU A 15 5.27 -5.35 1.97
N GLN A 16 5.18 -6.67 2.14
CA GLN A 16 6.35 -7.50 2.36
C GLN A 16 7.25 -7.54 1.12
N PHE A 17 6.67 -7.60 -0.08
CA PHE A 17 7.41 -7.47 -1.35
C PHE A 17 8.14 -6.12 -1.43
N LYS A 18 7.43 -5.00 -1.20
CA LYS A 18 8.03 -3.65 -1.19
C LYS A 18 9.14 -3.51 -0.14
N TYR A 19 8.96 -4.10 1.05
CA TYR A 19 9.99 -4.13 2.08
C TYR A 19 11.25 -4.89 1.64
N LYS A 20 11.10 -6.09 1.07
CA LYS A 20 12.23 -6.89 0.56
C LYS A 20 12.99 -6.12 -0.52
N ALA A 21 12.29 -5.56 -1.51
CA ALA A 21 12.89 -4.77 -2.57
C ALA A 21 13.61 -3.51 -2.05
N ALA A 22 13.05 -2.83 -1.05
CA ALA A 22 13.70 -1.67 -0.44
C ALA A 22 14.93 -2.05 0.40
N LYS A 23 14.86 -3.17 1.14
CA LYS A 23 15.96 -3.70 1.95
C LYS A 23 17.15 -4.15 1.10
N GLU A 24 16.88 -4.80 -0.02
CA GLU A 24 17.89 -5.22 -1.00
C GLU A 24 18.64 -4.02 -1.57
N LYS A 25 17.93 -2.91 -1.85
CA LYS A 25 18.54 -1.66 -2.33
C LYS A 25 19.30 -0.89 -1.26
N LYS A 26 18.82 -0.91 -0.01
CA LYS A 26 19.40 -0.13 1.09
C LYS A 26 19.39 -0.94 2.38
N ALA A 27 20.56 -1.40 2.81
CA ALA A 27 20.70 -2.20 4.02
C ALA A 27 20.16 -1.51 5.30
N SER A 28 20.16 -0.17 5.37
CA SER A 28 19.58 0.56 6.50
C SER A 28 18.05 0.63 6.50
N PHE A 29 17.37 0.21 5.42
CA PHE A 29 15.91 0.08 5.37
C PHE A 29 15.46 -1.13 6.22
N SER A 30 15.37 -0.94 7.53
CA SER A 30 15.06 -1.99 8.51
C SER A 30 13.61 -1.92 9.01
N LEU A 31 13.14 -2.96 9.72
CA LEU A 31 11.86 -2.90 10.43
C LEU A 31 11.77 -1.70 11.40
N GLN A 32 12.89 -1.29 12.01
CA GLN A 32 12.93 -0.11 12.88
C GLN A 32 12.74 1.18 12.06
N HIS A 33 13.33 1.26 10.88
CA HIS A 33 13.12 2.39 9.97
C HIS A 33 11.65 2.51 9.56
N CYS A 34 11.02 1.39 9.17
CA CYS A 34 9.58 1.38 8.88
C CYS A 34 8.74 1.80 10.09
N ALA A 35 9.05 1.28 11.28
CA ALA A 35 8.33 1.59 12.52
C ALA A 35 8.36 3.08 12.85
N ASN A 36 9.55 3.71 12.76
CA ASN A 36 9.71 5.13 13.00
C ASN A 36 8.89 5.97 12.01
N HIS A 37 8.89 5.61 10.71
CA HIS A 37 8.13 6.32 9.68
C HIS A 37 6.62 6.17 9.86
N LEU A 38 6.17 4.95 10.18
CA LEU A 38 4.76 4.62 10.37
C LEU A 38 4.22 5.03 11.75
N LYS A 39 5.08 5.57 12.64
CA LYS A 39 4.74 5.96 14.02
C LYS A 39 4.12 4.82 14.84
N VAL A 40 4.66 3.61 14.69
CA VAL A 40 4.25 2.40 15.41
C VAL A 40 5.46 1.67 15.97
N SER A 41 5.25 0.62 16.76
CA SER A 41 6.37 -0.20 17.25
C SER A 41 6.94 -1.13 16.18
N LYS A 42 8.24 -1.43 16.27
CA LYS A 42 8.91 -2.42 15.41
C LYS A 42 8.22 -3.79 15.46
N THR A 43 7.80 -4.21 16.65
CA THR A 43 7.05 -5.45 16.85
C THR A 43 5.72 -5.43 16.08
N PHE A 44 5.01 -4.30 16.10
CA PHE A 44 3.76 -4.16 15.35
C PHE A 44 3.99 -4.29 13.84
N VAL A 45 4.99 -3.63 13.28
CA VAL A 45 5.35 -3.78 11.85
C VAL A 45 5.63 -5.23 11.50
N LYS A 46 6.43 -5.92 12.34
CA LYS A 46 6.70 -7.34 12.16
C LYS A 46 5.42 -8.18 12.18
N LEU A 47 4.52 -7.94 13.13
CA LEU A 47 3.25 -8.66 13.21
C LEU A 47 2.35 -8.43 12.00
N VAL A 48 2.37 -7.23 11.40
CA VAL A 48 1.65 -6.96 10.16
C VAL A 48 2.26 -7.76 9.00
N PHE A 49 3.59 -7.76 8.84
CA PHE A 49 4.26 -8.53 7.79
C PHE A 49 4.14 -10.05 7.98
N ASP A 50 4.01 -10.50 9.22
CA ASP A 50 3.71 -11.89 9.58
C ASP A 50 2.20 -12.21 9.50
N LYS A 51 1.37 -11.28 9.00
CA LYS A 51 -0.10 -11.39 8.84
C LYS A 51 -0.90 -11.63 10.14
N LYS A 52 -0.33 -11.31 11.29
CA LYS A 52 -0.96 -11.46 12.62
C LYS A 52 -1.73 -10.22 13.08
N ARG A 53 -1.53 -9.09 12.39
CA ARG A 53 -2.19 -7.80 12.63
C ARG A 53 -2.47 -7.11 11.29
N ASN A 54 -3.34 -6.10 11.34
CA ASN A 54 -3.59 -5.20 10.23
C ASN A 54 -3.20 -3.77 10.65
N PHE A 55 -2.79 -2.97 9.67
CA PHE A 55 -2.76 -1.53 9.83
C PHE A 55 -4.20 -1.01 9.90
N THR A 56 -4.37 0.19 10.44
CA THR A 56 -5.63 0.92 10.36
C THR A 56 -5.65 1.77 9.09
N PHE A 57 -6.84 2.11 8.59
CA PHE A 57 -6.98 2.94 7.39
C PHE A 57 -6.18 4.26 7.44
N PRO A 58 -6.13 5.02 8.57
CA PRO A 58 -5.33 6.24 8.67
C PRO A 58 -3.80 6.03 8.54
N THR A 59 -3.31 4.80 8.59
CA THR A 59 -1.89 4.49 8.40
C THR A 59 -1.49 4.50 6.91
N LEU A 60 -2.44 4.36 5.99
CA LEU A 60 -2.16 4.23 4.55
C LEU A 60 -1.32 5.38 3.97
N PRO A 61 -1.57 6.66 4.27
CA PRO A 61 -0.72 7.75 3.77
C PRO A 61 0.75 7.64 4.20
N LEU A 62 1.02 7.14 5.40
CA LEU A 62 2.39 6.90 5.87
C LEU A 62 3.04 5.73 5.13
N VAL A 63 2.26 4.71 4.77
CA VAL A 63 2.72 3.57 3.96
C VAL A 63 3.04 4.02 2.54
N TRP A 64 2.20 4.87 1.94
CA TRP A 64 2.43 5.42 0.60
C TRP A 64 3.75 6.18 0.52
N THR A 65 4.01 7.04 1.50
CA THR A 65 5.25 7.82 1.58
C THR A 65 6.47 6.95 1.91
N LEU A 66 6.35 5.97 2.82
CA LEU A 66 7.43 5.03 3.16
C LEU A 66 7.96 4.28 1.94
N PHE A 67 7.05 3.78 1.11
CA PHE A 67 7.38 2.97 -0.07
C PHE A 67 7.41 3.76 -1.38
N LYS A 68 7.21 5.08 -1.30
CA LYS A 68 7.19 6.00 -2.46
C LYS A 68 6.23 5.52 -3.56
N LEU A 69 5.01 5.18 -3.17
CA LEU A 69 4.01 4.63 -4.08
C LEU A 69 3.52 5.69 -5.07
N THR A 70 3.37 5.30 -6.33
CA THR A 70 2.74 6.14 -7.36
C THR A 70 1.25 6.35 -7.07
N PRO A 71 0.57 7.38 -7.63
CA PRO A 71 -0.87 7.56 -7.44
C PRO A 71 -1.71 6.31 -7.78
N THR A 72 -1.31 5.59 -8.82
CA THR A 72 -1.92 4.30 -9.19
C THR A 72 -1.75 3.27 -8.09
N GLU A 73 -0.53 3.08 -7.59
CA GLU A 73 -0.24 2.13 -6.51
C GLU A 73 -0.94 2.53 -5.19
N GLN A 74 -1.09 3.83 -4.91
CA GLN A 74 -1.79 4.32 -3.73
C GLN A 74 -3.27 3.92 -3.77
N MET A 75 -3.94 4.17 -4.90
CA MET A 75 -5.34 3.81 -5.06
C MET A 75 -5.54 2.29 -5.04
N GLN A 76 -4.71 1.54 -5.77
CA GLN A 76 -4.75 0.09 -5.75
C GLN A 76 -4.48 -0.48 -4.35
N LEU A 77 -3.52 0.07 -3.59
CA LEU A 77 -3.25 -0.37 -2.22
C LEU A 77 -4.43 -0.09 -1.30
N THR A 78 -5.08 1.04 -1.49
CA THR A 78 -6.26 1.42 -0.70
C THR A 78 -7.39 0.43 -0.92
N PHE A 79 -7.71 0.11 -2.17
CA PHE A 79 -8.76 -0.87 -2.47
C PHE A 79 -8.38 -2.29 -2.06
N LEU A 80 -7.11 -2.69 -2.19
CA LEU A 80 -6.64 -3.98 -1.70
C LEU A 80 -6.70 -4.06 -0.17
N PHE A 81 -6.38 -2.98 0.53
CA PHE A 81 -6.55 -2.88 1.98
C PHE A 81 -8.03 -3.03 2.37
N CYS A 82 -8.94 -2.30 1.71
CA CYS A 82 -10.37 -2.40 1.96
C CYS A 82 -10.90 -3.81 1.67
N TYR A 83 -10.49 -4.40 0.55
CA TYR A 83 -10.81 -5.80 0.19
C TYR A 83 -10.36 -6.78 1.28
N THR A 84 -9.11 -6.66 1.74
CA THR A 84 -8.51 -7.57 2.74
C THR A 84 -9.22 -7.48 4.09
N ASN A 85 -9.68 -6.28 4.48
CA ASN A 85 -10.28 -6.03 5.80
C ASN A 85 -11.82 -6.05 5.79
N ALA A 86 -12.47 -6.13 4.63
CA ALA A 86 -13.93 -6.19 4.55
C ALA A 86 -14.45 -7.52 5.10
N GLU A 87 -15.33 -7.46 6.09
CA GLU A 87 -16.06 -8.64 6.61
C GLU A 87 -17.30 -8.95 5.77
N ASN A 88 -17.87 -7.93 5.13
CA ASN A 88 -19.05 -8.06 4.29
C ASN A 88 -18.66 -8.53 2.87
N GLU A 89 -19.22 -9.65 2.42
CA GLU A 89 -18.92 -10.24 1.10
C GLU A 89 -19.35 -9.35 -0.08
N ILE A 90 -20.42 -8.56 0.05
CA ILE A 90 -20.86 -7.62 -0.99
C ILE A 90 -19.81 -6.52 -1.15
N LEU A 91 -19.34 -5.94 -0.05
CA LEU A 91 -18.26 -4.94 -0.08
C LEU A 91 -16.97 -5.53 -0.63
N ARG A 92 -16.62 -6.76 -0.22
CA ARG A 92 -15.45 -7.46 -0.72
C ARG A 92 -15.52 -7.68 -2.24
N SER A 93 -16.68 -8.12 -2.74
CA SER A 93 -16.92 -8.26 -4.19
C SER A 93 -16.80 -6.91 -4.92
N HIS A 94 -17.34 -5.84 -4.34
CA HIS A 94 -17.25 -4.51 -4.91
C HIS A 94 -15.81 -4.01 -5.00
N PHE A 95 -15.02 -4.13 -3.92
CA PHE A 95 -13.61 -3.75 -3.94
C PHE A 95 -12.79 -4.59 -4.94
N ARG A 96 -13.12 -5.87 -5.10
CA ARG A 96 -12.49 -6.73 -6.12
C ARG A 96 -12.79 -6.26 -7.54
N ALA A 97 -14.03 -5.86 -7.83
CA ALA A 97 -14.39 -5.31 -9.12
C ALA A 97 -13.61 -4.03 -9.42
N VAL A 98 -13.51 -3.10 -8.45
CA VAL A 98 -12.72 -1.87 -8.59
C VAL A 98 -11.24 -2.17 -8.84
N LEU A 99 -10.65 -3.12 -8.11
CA LEU A 99 -9.25 -3.53 -8.34
C LEU A 99 -9.03 -4.06 -9.77
N SER A 100 -9.97 -4.84 -10.30
CA SER A 100 -9.91 -5.33 -11.68
C SER A 100 -10.03 -4.20 -12.69
N GLU A 101 -10.90 -3.22 -12.46
CA GLU A 101 -11.05 -2.08 -13.36
C GLU A 101 -9.82 -1.18 -13.38
N LEU A 102 -9.18 -0.99 -12.22
CA LEU A 102 -7.89 -0.29 -12.08
C LEU A 102 -6.76 -0.98 -12.85
N GLU A 103 -6.72 -2.31 -12.83
CA GLU A 103 -5.75 -3.10 -13.60
C GLU A 103 -5.94 -2.90 -15.11
N THR A 104 -7.18 -2.88 -15.57
CA THR A 104 -7.52 -2.67 -16.99
C THR A 104 -7.41 -1.21 -17.45
N GLY A 105 -7.07 -0.28 -16.56
CA GLY A 105 -6.96 1.15 -16.86
C GLY A 105 -8.30 1.86 -17.13
N LYS A 106 -9.43 1.22 -16.80
CA LYS A 106 -10.77 1.81 -16.95
C LYS A 106 -11.06 2.89 -15.92
N ILE A 107 -10.45 2.77 -14.74
CA ILE A 107 -10.43 3.82 -13.72
C ILE A 107 -9.03 4.42 -13.70
N THR A 108 -8.93 5.71 -13.97
CA THR A 108 -7.69 6.47 -13.84
C THR A 108 -7.61 7.12 -12.46
N PRO A 109 -6.45 7.05 -11.78
CA PRO A 109 -6.25 7.84 -10.57
C PRO A 109 -6.40 9.33 -10.89
N PRO A 110 -6.95 10.14 -9.96
CA PRO A 110 -6.88 11.58 -10.13
C PRO A 110 -5.42 11.99 -10.28
N LEU A 111 -5.10 12.71 -11.35
CA LEU A 111 -3.82 13.39 -11.49
C LEU A 111 -3.80 14.46 -10.40
N TYR A 112 -3.14 14.19 -9.29
CA TYR A 112 -2.83 15.25 -8.35
C TYR A 112 -1.90 16.22 -9.09
N ALA A 113 -2.39 17.45 -9.31
CA ALA A 113 -1.59 18.51 -9.87
C ALA A 113 -0.33 18.64 -9.01
N THR A 114 0.84 18.39 -9.61
CA THR A 114 2.09 18.86 -9.05
C THR A 114 1.98 20.38 -9.00
N GLU A 115 1.99 20.96 -7.81
CA GLU A 115 2.16 22.40 -7.63
C GLU A 115 3.52 22.80 -8.23
N THR A 116 3.47 23.24 -9.48
CA THR A 116 4.38 24.19 -10.13
C THR A 116 3.43 25.31 -10.54
N GLU A 117 3.53 26.55 -10.07
CA GLU A 117 4.70 27.42 -10.07
C GLU A 117 4.64 28.38 -8.87
N VAL A 118 5.74 28.49 -8.12
CA VAL A 118 6.05 29.72 -7.39
C VAL A 118 6.52 30.71 -8.45
N ASN A 119 5.66 31.66 -8.81
CA ASN A 119 6.11 32.84 -9.55
C ASN A 119 6.65 33.83 -8.51
N ASP A 120 7.97 34.03 -8.55
CA ASP A 120 8.65 35.21 -8.02
C ASP A 120 8.25 36.47 -8.80
#